data_AF-A0A0H2QLL4-F1
#
_entry.id   AF-A0A0H2QLL4-F1
#
_cell.length_a   1.000
_cell.length_b   1.000
_cell.length_c   1.000
_cell.angle_alpha   90.00
_cell.angle_beta   90.00
_cell.angle_gamma   90.00
#
_symmetry.space_group_name_H-M   'P 1'
#
loop_
_entity.id
_entity.type
_entity.pdbx_description
1 polymer ?
#
loop_
_entity_poly.entity_id
_entity_poly.type
_entity_poly.pdbx_seq_one_letter_code
_entity_poly.pdbx_strand_id
1 'polypeptide(L)'
;MNTYYHTLSVIGEKLSIIELKVLQSLLEIDLFQELSSQYPVLFLIDDTLQPKYGKKFAHVKVLHDHALHIGKAYVNALDFVTLGIAFPIQGKKQVEYIMFPFSMRMYIPGGKSKLNLAKEMATAALMAFKPSQHIIAECDSWYPKKELLDFVKLHQNVDFIANIRKDTALFEFPEKTGKRGRPRKYGKKFSCTDIAFSDSDGTYEVGMTYCLTHLFSLPVYVVRTKKSDQKGGRLFISTIDSEKL
;
A
#
# COMPACT_ATOMS: atom_id res chain seq x y z
N MET A 1 -35.33 -4.03 18.51
CA MET A 1 -34.24 -3.16 17.98
C MET A 1 -34.89 -1.96 17.33
N ASN A 2 -34.47 -0.72 17.61
CA ASN A 2 -35.05 0.50 17.02
C ASN A 2 -34.90 0.48 15.48
N THR A 3 -35.94 0.89 14.74
CA THR A 3 -36.02 0.94 13.27
C THR A 3 -34.77 1.54 12.63
N TYR A 4 -34.18 2.57 13.24
CA TYR A 4 -32.92 3.17 12.78
C TYR A 4 -31.77 2.15 12.68
N TYR A 5 -31.53 1.37 13.74
CA TYR A 5 -30.44 0.39 13.76
C TYR A 5 -30.71 -0.80 12.86
N HIS A 6 -31.98 -1.20 12.72
CA HIS A 6 -32.37 -2.23 11.76
C HIS A 6 -32.06 -1.78 10.33
N THR A 7 -32.44 -0.56 9.96
CA THR A 7 -32.12 0.03 8.65
C THR A 7 -30.61 0.10 8.40
N LEU A 8 -29.82 0.56 9.38
CA LEU A 8 -28.36 0.59 9.26
C LEU A 8 -27.75 -0.80 9.09
N SER A 9 -28.31 -1.83 9.74
CA SER A 9 -27.85 -3.22 9.56
C SER A 9 -28.07 -3.69 8.12
N VAL A 10 -29.28 -3.47 7.58
CA VAL A 10 -29.62 -3.85 6.20
C VAL A 10 -28.77 -3.11 5.16
N ILE A 11 -28.51 -1.81 5.38
CA ILE A 11 -27.60 -1.05 4.51
C ILE A 11 -26.16 -1.54 4.68
N GLY A 12 -25.75 -1.83 5.91
CA GLY A 12 -24.43 -2.37 6.26
C GLY A 12 -24.06 -3.62 5.47
N GLU A 13 -25.02 -4.55 5.34
CA GLU A 13 -24.86 -5.77 4.54
C GLU A 13 -24.65 -5.51 3.04
N LYS A 14 -25.06 -4.33 2.55
CA LYS A 14 -24.97 -3.93 1.13
C LYS A 14 -23.83 -2.95 0.85
N LEU A 15 -23.02 -2.58 1.85
CA LEU A 15 -21.97 -1.57 1.69
C LEU A 15 -21.02 -1.86 0.53
N SER A 16 -20.52 -3.09 0.41
CA SER A 16 -19.61 -3.46 -0.69
C SER A 16 -20.23 -3.26 -2.08
N ILE A 17 -21.55 -3.46 -2.22
CA ILE A 17 -22.26 -3.23 -3.48
C ILE A 17 -22.36 -1.73 -3.76
N ILE A 18 -22.64 -0.92 -2.74
CA ILE A 18 -22.73 0.53 -2.87
C ILE A 18 -21.37 1.12 -3.25
N GLU A 19 -20.29 0.71 -2.59
CA GLU A 19 -18.92 1.15 -2.89
C GLU A 19 -18.55 0.86 -4.34
N LEU A 20 -18.79 -0.37 -4.82
CA LEU A 20 -18.55 -0.73 -6.22
C LEU A 20 -19.34 0.11 -7.20
N LYS A 21 -20.62 0.39 -6.93
CA LYS A 21 -21.45 1.25 -7.78
C LYS A 21 -20.93 2.69 -7.82
N VAL A 22 -20.52 3.23 -6.67
CA VAL A 22 -19.92 4.57 -6.61
C VAL A 22 -18.64 4.61 -7.44
N LEU A 23 -17.76 3.61 -7.30
CA LEU A 23 -16.54 3.53 -8.10
C LEU A 23 -16.85 3.42 -9.60
N GLN A 24 -17.81 2.58 -10.00
CA GLN A 24 -18.23 2.48 -11.40
C GLN A 24 -18.73 3.83 -11.94
N SER A 25 -19.55 4.56 -11.18
CA SER A 25 -20.00 5.90 -11.59
C SER A 25 -18.85 6.91 -11.66
N LEU A 26 -17.85 6.83 -10.77
CA LEU A 26 -16.65 7.66 -10.90
C LEU A 26 -15.89 7.32 -12.19
N LEU A 27 -15.74 6.04 -12.51
CA LEU A 27 -15.07 5.61 -13.73
C LEU A 27 -15.77 6.06 -15.01
N GLU A 28 -17.05 6.44 -14.97
CA GLU A 28 -17.79 7.00 -16.11
C GLU A 28 -17.55 8.51 -16.31
N ILE A 29 -16.85 9.19 -15.39
CA ILE A 29 -16.55 10.61 -15.50
C ILE A 29 -15.31 10.82 -16.37
N ASP A 30 -15.45 11.58 -17.45
CA ASP A 30 -14.37 11.86 -18.42
C ASP A 30 -13.06 12.34 -17.76
N LEU A 31 -13.18 13.20 -16.75
CA LEU A 31 -12.04 13.71 -15.95
C LEU A 31 -11.14 12.59 -15.41
N PHE A 32 -11.70 11.45 -15.02
CA PHE A 32 -10.94 10.33 -14.47
C PHE A 32 -10.53 9.30 -15.52
N GLN A 33 -11.02 9.40 -16.76
CA GLN A 33 -10.59 8.54 -17.85
C GLN A 33 -9.42 9.12 -18.65
N GLU A 34 -9.42 10.44 -18.87
CA GLU A 34 -8.53 11.15 -19.79
C GLU A 34 -7.05 10.78 -19.58
N LEU A 35 -6.58 10.84 -18.33
CA LEU A 35 -5.19 10.55 -17.99
C LEU A 35 -4.95 9.12 -17.50
N SER A 36 -5.98 8.37 -17.10
CA SER A 36 -5.82 7.01 -16.56
C SER A 36 -5.31 6.00 -17.60
N SER A 37 -5.35 6.33 -18.89
CA SER A 37 -4.72 5.52 -19.94
C SER A 37 -3.20 5.70 -20.04
N GLN A 38 -2.68 6.82 -19.53
CA GLN A 38 -1.27 7.21 -19.62
C GLN A 38 -0.57 7.17 -18.25
N TYR A 39 -1.33 7.38 -17.17
CA TYR A 39 -0.85 7.42 -15.80
C TYR A 39 -1.56 6.36 -14.95
N PRO A 40 -0.87 5.75 -13.98
CA PRO A 40 -1.45 4.74 -13.11
C PRO A 40 -2.56 5.31 -12.24
N VAL A 41 -3.55 4.50 -11.90
CA VAL A 41 -4.45 4.78 -10.78
C VAL A 41 -3.83 4.23 -9.50
N LEU A 42 -3.87 4.99 -8.41
CA LEU A 42 -3.21 4.60 -7.16
C LEU A 42 -4.20 3.96 -6.19
N PHE A 43 -3.83 2.81 -5.64
CA PHE A 43 -4.54 2.14 -4.55
C PHE A 43 -3.79 2.40 -3.25
N LEU A 44 -4.30 3.33 -2.44
CA LEU A 44 -3.64 3.80 -1.22
C LEU A 44 -4.23 3.07 -0.01
N ILE A 45 -3.40 2.29 0.69
CA ILE A 45 -3.82 1.49 1.85
C ILE A 45 -3.18 2.04 3.12
N ASP A 46 -4.04 2.40 4.08
CA ASP A 46 -3.61 2.84 5.41
C ASP A 46 -4.64 2.42 6.48
N ASP A 47 -4.26 2.50 7.76
CA ASP A 47 -5.22 2.43 8.86
C ASP A 47 -5.28 3.68 9.71
N THR A 48 -6.50 4.01 10.14
CA THR A 48 -6.77 5.15 10.99
C THR A 48 -7.31 4.68 12.32
N LEU A 49 -6.68 5.13 13.40
CA LEU A 49 -7.18 4.94 14.75
C LEU A 49 -8.26 5.96 15.05
N GLN A 50 -9.40 5.50 15.56
CA GLN A 50 -10.47 6.36 16.10
C GLN A 50 -10.52 6.21 17.62
N PRO A 51 -9.91 7.13 18.38
CA PRO A 51 -9.95 7.13 19.84
C PRO A 51 -11.36 7.07 20.43
N LYS A 52 -11.48 6.39 21.57
CA LYS A 52 -12.70 6.28 22.38
C LYS A 52 -12.34 6.50 23.85
N TYR A 53 -13.18 7.23 24.57
CA TYR A 53 -12.95 7.53 25.98
C TYR A 53 -13.13 6.31 26.91
N GLY A 54 -13.91 5.30 26.50
CA GLY A 54 -14.24 4.14 27.33
C GLY A 54 -14.01 2.81 26.61
N LYS A 55 -14.07 1.72 27.40
CA LYS A 55 -13.92 0.33 26.92
C LYS A 55 -15.24 -0.35 26.57
N LYS A 56 -16.37 0.32 26.82
CA LYS A 56 -17.72 -0.24 26.63
C LYS A 56 -18.19 -0.27 25.18
N PHE A 57 -17.46 0.37 24.26
CA PHE A 57 -17.76 0.32 22.85
C PHE A 57 -17.34 -1.04 22.27
N ALA A 58 -18.17 -1.62 21.41
CA ALA A 58 -17.87 -2.86 20.73
C ALA A 58 -16.53 -2.73 19.95
N HIS A 59 -15.73 -3.80 19.99
CA HIS A 59 -14.48 -3.96 19.24
C HIS A 59 -13.35 -2.97 19.56
N VAL A 60 -13.52 -2.12 20.59
CA VAL A 60 -12.44 -1.26 21.08
C VAL A 60 -11.30 -2.11 21.65
N LYS A 61 -10.08 -1.72 21.30
CA LYS A 61 -8.84 -2.29 21.82
C LYS A 61 -7.90 -1.19 22.28
N VAL A 62 -6.94 -1.54 23.13
CA VAL A 62 -5.85 -0.64 23.50
C VAL A 62 -4.81 -0.68 22.39
N LEU A 63 -4.55 0.45 21.74
CA LEU A 63 -3.62 0.58 20.63
C LEU A 63 -2.56 1.61 20.91
N HIS A 64 -1.38 1.39 20.36
CA HIS A 64 -0.33 2.38 20.37
C HIS A 64 -0.74 3.57 19.49
N ASP A 65 -0.79 4.75 20.06
CA ASP A 65 -1.15 5.98 19.36
C ASP A 65 0.13 6.67 18.89
N HIS A 66 0.55 6.36 17.67
CA HIS A 66 1.75 6.96 17.07
C HIS A 66 1.68 8.49 16.94
N ALA A 67 0.47 9.05 16.87
CA ALA A 67 0.25 10.49 16.74
C ALA A 67 0.00 11.18 18.10
N LEU A 68 -0.07 10.42 19.20
CA LEU A 68 -0.29 10.93 20.56
C LEU A 68 -1.49 11.90 20.62
N HIS A 69 -2.61 11.55 19.99
CA HIS A 69 -3.81 12.40 19.90
C HIS A 69 -4.33 12.89 21.26
N ILE A 70 -4.03 12.15 22.33
CA ILE A 70 -4.39 12.50 23.72
C ILE A 70 -3.17 12.61 24.66
N GLY A 71 -1.96 12.72 24.12
CA GLY A 71 -0.71 12.79 24.88
C GLY A 71 -0.29 11.47 25.56
N LYS A 72 -0.97 10.36 25.26
CA LYS A 72 -0.66 9.02 25.79
C LYS A 72 -0.20 8.10 24.67
N ALA A 73 0.82 7.28 24.95
CA ALA A 73 1.32 6.29 24.00
C ALA A 73 0.30 5.19 23.68
N TYR A 74 -0.73 5.02 24.51
CA TYR A 74 -1.79 4.04 24.28
C TYR A 74 -3.17 4.64 24.50
N VAL A 75 -4.10 4.30 23.62
CA VAL A 75 -5.48 4.76 23.65
C VAL A 75 -6.45 3.61 23.40
N ASN A 76 -7.62 3.66 24.02
CA ASN A 76 -8.73 2.80 23.62
C ASN A 76 -9.21 3.32 22.25
N ALA A 77 -9.15 2.52 21.20
CA ALA A 77 -9.54 2.97 19.87
C ALA A 77 -10.19 1.85 19.05
N LEU A 78 -10.98 2.28 18.08
CA LEU A 78 -11.31 1.48 16.91
C LEU A 78 -10.19 1.67 15.88
N ASP A 79 -10.02 0.68 15.02
CA ASP A 79 -8.95 0.64 14.02
C ASP A 79 -9.64 0.38 12.68
N PHE A 80 -9.53 1.32 11.75
CA PHE A 80 -10.19 1.26 10.45
C PHE A 80 -9.14 1.16 9.36
N VAL A 81 -9.17 0.06 8.60
CA VAL A 81 -8.37 -0.07 7.38
C VAL A 81 -9.13 0.62 6.26
N THR A 82 -8.46 1.50 5.54
CA THR A 82 -9.02 2.27 4.43
C THR A 82 -8.27 1.94 3.15
N LEU A 83 -9.02 1.76 2.07
CA LEU A 83 -8.51 1.81 0.71
C LEU A 83 -9.00 3.12 0.07
N GLY A 84 -8.06 4.02 -0.20
CA GLY A 84 -8.26 5.17 -1.07
C GLY A 84 -7.93 4.82 -2.52
N ILE A 85 -8.65 5.41 -3.46
CA ILE A 85 -8.34 5.32 -4.88
C ILE A 85 -8.04 6.73 -5.37
N ALA A 86 -6.85 6.93 -5.95
CA ALA A 86 -6.45 8.21 -6.50
C ALA A 86 -6.35 8.15 -8.04
N PHE A 87 -7.05 9.08 -8.69
CA PHE A 87 -7.08 9.21 -10.13
C PHE A 87 -6.15 10.33 -10.60
N PRO A 88 -5.38 10.11 -11.67
CA PRO A 88 -4.61 11.17 -12.29
C PRO A 88 -5.55 12.17 -12.96
N ILE A 89 -5.31 13.46 -12.75
CA ILE A 89 -6.04 14.56 -13.36
C ILE A 89 -5.07 15.61 -13.91
N GLN A 90 -5.51 16.34 -14.93
CA GLN A 90 -4.73 17.42 -15.50
C GLN A 90 -4.70 18.62 -14.54
N GLY A 91 -3.59 18.80 -13.85
CA GLY A 91 -3.30 19.99 -13.05
C GLY A 91 -2.85 21.17 -13.91
N LYS A 92 -2.59 22.32 -13.28
CA LYS A 92 -2.21 23.54 -14.02
C LYS A 92 -0.83 23.46 -14.68
N LYS A 93 0.09 22.68 -14.11
CA LYS A 93 1.50 22.59 -14.56
C LYS A 93 1.99 21.15 -14.75
N GLN A 94 1.32 20.18 -14.13
CA GLN A 94 1.72 18.79 -14.10
C GLN A 94 0.48 17.93 -13.82
N VAL A 95 0.63 16.62 -13.95
CA VAL A 95 -0.38 15.67 -13.48
C VAL A 95 -0.47 15.77 -11.97
N GLU A 96 -1.70 15.86 -11.47
CA GLU A 96 -2.04 15.83 -10.06
C GLU A 96 -2.92 14.60 -9.80
N TYR A 97 -3.07 14.22 -8.53
CA TYR A 97 -3.91 13.08 -8.15
C TYR A 97 -5.01 13.54 -7.22
N ILE A 98 -6.25 13.16 -7.55
CA ILE A 98 -7.41 13.34 -6.67
C ILE A 98 -7.82 12.01 -6.07
N MET A 99 -7.90 11.96 -4.74
CA MET A 99 -8.16 10.75 -3.97
C MET A 99 -9.59 10.70 -3.46
N PHE A 100 -10.21 9.54 -3.58
CA PHE A 100 -11.50 9.21 -2.99
C PHE A 100 -11.36 8.05 -2.01
N PRO A 101 -11.90 8.15 -0.78
CA PRO A 101 -11.99 7.00 0.11
C PRO A 101 -13.00 6.02 -0.47
N PHE A 102 -12.51 4.92 -1.05
CA PHE A 102 -13.36 3.95 -1.73
C PHE A 102 -14.03 3.00 -0.74
N SER A 103 -13.25 2.41 0.16
CA SER A 103 -13.75 1.42 1.11
C SER A 103 -13.03 1.55 2.45
N MET A 104 -13.81 1.44 3.52
CA MET A 104 -13.30 1.47 4.89
C MET A 104 -13.89 0.29 5.67
N ARG A 105 -13.04 -0.46 6.37
CA ARG A 105 -13.43 -1.62 7.17
C ARG A 105 -12.85 -1.52 8.57
N MET A 106 -13.72 -1.65 9.57
CA MET A 106 -13.29 -1.75 10.96
C MET A 106 -12.61 -3.11 11.18
N TYR A 107 -11.43 -3.08 11.78
CA TYR A 107 -10.81 -4.28 12.32
C TYR A 107 -11.60 -4.80 13.52
N ILE A 108 -12.05 -6.05 13.43
CA ILE A 108 -12.78 -6.74 14.49
C ILE A 108 -11.87 -7.81 15.11
N PRO A 109 -11.54 -7.72 16.42
CA PRO A 109 -10.77 -8.77 17.10
C PRO A 109 -11.42 -10.14 16.97
N GLY A 110 -10.64 -11.16 16.58
CA GLY A 110 -11.13 -12.52 16.32
C GLY A 110 -11.77 -12.72 14.94
N GLY A 111 -11.91 -11.65 14.14
CA GLY A 111 -12.36 -11.71 12.75
C GLY A 111 -11.20 -11.71 11.75
N LYS A 112 -11.43 -11.09 10.58
CA LYS A 112 -10.40 -10.94 9.54
C LYS A 112 -9.25 -10.05 10.02
N SER A 113 -8.02 -10.42 9.67
CA SER A 113 -6.86 -9.55 9.88
C SER A 113 -6.94 -8.29 9.02
N LYS A 114 -6.27 -7.20 9.43
CA LYS A 114 -6.17 -5.98 8.62
C LYS A 114 -5.64 -6.23 7.21
N LEU A 115 -4.69 -7.16 7.07
CA LEU A 115 -4.12 -7.56 5.79
C LEU A 115 -5.15 -8.24 4.87
N ASN A 116 -6.02 -9.09 5.44
CA ASN A 116 -7.12 -9.68 4.69
C ASN A 116 -8.17 -8.63 4.30
N LEU A 117 -8.50 -7.69 5.20
CA LEU A 117 -9.39 -6.57 4.87
C LEU A 117 -8.84 -5.75 3.70
N ALA A 118 -7.56 -5.37 3.76
CA ALA A 118 -6.90 -4.62 2.68
C ALA A 118 -6.93 -5.40 1.35
N LYS A 119 -6.57 -6.68 1.36
CA LYS A 119 -6.61 -7.55 0.17
C LYS A 119 -8.01 -7.63 -0.43
N GLU A 120 -9.04 -7.82 0.38
CA GLU A 120 -10.42 -7.94 -0.09
C GLU A 120 -10.92 -6.63 -0.70
N MET A 121 -10.65 -5.49 -0.06
CA MET A 121 -11.00 -4.17 -0.60
C MET A 121 -10.29 -3.91 -1.92
N ALA A 122 -8.99 -4.20 -2.01
CA ALA A 122 -8.20 -4.01 -3.23
C ALA A 122 -8.66 -4.94 -4.36
N THR A 123 -8.99 -6.19 -4.03
CA THR A 123 -9.54 -7.16 -5.00
C THR A 123 -10.90 -6.69 -5.53
N ALA A 124 -11.79 -6.23 -4.66
CA ALA A 124 -13.09 -5.71 -5.05
C ALA A 124 -12.95 -4.45 -5.93
N ALA A 125 -12.11 -3.49 -5.54
CA ALA A 125 -11.83 -2.29 -6.33
C ALA A 125 -11.31 -2.64 -7.73
N LEU A 126 -10.34 -3.56 -7.81
CA LEU A 126 -9.72 -3.96 -9.08
C LEU A 126 -10.74 -4.53 -10.08
N MET A 127 -11.79 -5.22 -9.61
CA MET A 127 -12.86 -5.76 -10.47
C MET A 127 -13.66 -4.68 -11.20
N ALA A 128 -13.64 -3.43 -10.75
CA ALA A 128 -14.28 -2.31 -11.45
C ALA A 128 -13.45 -1.76 -12.62
N PHE A 129 -12.15 -2.06 -12.67
CA PHE A 129 -11.24 -1.55 -13.69
C PHE A 129 -11.08 -2.54 -14.87
N LYS A 130 -10.74 -1.98 -16.04
CA LYS A 130 -10.35 -2.79 -17.20
C LYS A 130 -9.03 -3.51 -16.90
N PRO A 131 -8.80 -4.75 -17.40
CA PRO A 131 -7.53 -5.46 -17.19
C PRO A 131 -6.29 -4.69 -17.69
N SER A 132 -6.45 -3.77 -18.64
CA SER A 132 -5.39 -2.91 -19.17
C SER A 132 -5.09 -1.69 -18.29
N GLN A 133 -5.93 -1.37 -17.30
CA GLN A 133 -5.69 -0.23 -16.42
C GLN A 133 -4.46 -0.52 -15.55
N HIS A 134 -3.44 0.33 -15.66
CA HIS A 134 -2.29 0.26 -14.78
C HIS A 134 -2.67 0.79 -13.39
N ILE A 135 -2.38 -0.02 -12.37
CA ILE A 135 -2.62 0.29 -10.97
C ILE A 135 -1.28 0.24 -10.22
N ILE A 136 -1.05 1.19 -9.32
CA ILE A 136 0.03 1.08 -8.32
C ILE A 136 -0.60 0.99 -6.95
N ALA A 137 -0.37 -0.11 -6.25
CA ALA A 137 -0.74 -0.25 -4.85
C ALA A 137 0.36 0.34 -3.95
N GLU A 138 -0.06 1.23 -3.04
CA GLU A 138 0.82 1.94 -2.11
C GLU A 138 0.41 1.72 -0.66
N CYS A 139 1.40 1.54 0.20
CA CYS A 139 1.17 1.40 1.63
C CYS A 139 2.40 1.73 2.49
N ASP A 140 2.15 1.86 3.79
CA ASP A 140 3.19 2.03 4.81
C ASP A 140 4.04 0.75 4.99
N SER A 141 4.95 0.76 5.97
CA SER A 141 5.84 -0.39 6.26
C SER A 141 5.20 -1.59 6.97
N TRP A 142 3.92 -1.48 7.36
CA TRP A 142 3.20 -2.52 8.07
C TRP A 142 2.50 -3.50 7.12
N TYR A 143 2.04 -3.02 5.96
CA TYR A 143 1.25 -3.77 4.97
C TYR A 143 2.01 -4.64 3.95
N PRO A 144 3.33 -4.48 3.65
CA PRO A 144 4.10 -5.33 2.73
C PRO A 144 4.33 -6.75 3.26
N LYS A 145 3.24 -7.49 3.40
CA LYS A 145 3.16 -8.84 3.93
C LYS A 145 2.34 -9.71 2.98
N LYS A 146 2.35 -11.01 3.27
CA LYS A 146 1.86 -12.06 2.39
C LYS A 146 0.55 -11.72 1.67
N GLU A 147 -0.50 -11.30 2.36
CA GLU A 147 -1.82 -11.10 1.75
C GLU A 147 -1.80 -10.00 0.66
N LEU A 148 -1.14 -8.88 0.92
CA LEU A 148 -1.04 -7.78 -0.05
C LEU A 148 -0.02 -8.10 -1.15
N LEU A 149 1.10 -8.74 -0.80
CA LEU A 149 2.09 -9.20 -1.79
C LEU A 149 1.50 -10.25 -2.74
N ASP A 150 0.66 -11.15 -2.25
CA ASP A 150 -0.03 -12.16 -3.05
C ASP A 150 -1.06 -11.49 -3.98
N PHE A 151 -1.74 -10.44 -3.52
CA PHE A 151 -2.62 -9.63 -4.38
C PHE A 151 -1.84 -9.01 -5.54
N VAL A 152 -0.71 -8.34 -5.27
CA VAL A 152 0.13 -7.74 -6.33
C VAL A 152 0.64 -8.81 -7.29
N LYS A 153 1.20 -9.92 -6.79
CA LYS A 153 1.75 -11.00 -7.64
C LYS A 153 0.72 -11.68 -8.53
N LEU A 154 -0.55 -11.69 -8.10
CA LEU A 154 -1.63 -12.33 -8.84
C LEU A 154 -2.07 -11.50 -10.06
N HIS A 155 -1.90 -10.18 -10.03
CA HIS A 155 -2.46 -9.27 -11.02
C HIS A 155 -1.36 -8.54 -11.80
N GLN A 156 -1.21 -8.85 -13.08
CA GLN A 156 -0.13 -8.33 -13.93
C GLN A 156 -0.21 -6.81 -14.17
N ASN A 157 -1.39 -6.21 -14.00
CA ASN A 157 -1.63 -4.79 -14.15
C ASN A 157 -1.48 -4.01 -12.83
N VAL A 158 -1.08 -4.67 -11.75
CA VAL A 158 -0.87 -4.05 -10.43
C VAL A 158 0.62 -4.07 -10.10
N ASP A 159 1.22 -2.88 -10.05
CA ASP A 159 2.53 -2.65 -9.47
C ASP A 159 2.42 -2.24 -8.00
N PHE A 160 3.55 -2.21 -7.32
CA PHE A 160 3.61 -1.98 -5.88
C PHE A 160 4.75 -1.04 -5.53
N ILE A 161 4.41 0.02 -4.80
CA ILE A 161 5.38 0.89 -4.13
C ILE A 161 5.06 0.85 -2.64
N ALA A 162 6.04 0.51 -1.80
CA ALA A 162 5.80 0.56 -0.36
C ALA A 162 7.07 0.85 0.42
N ASN A 163 6.89 1.49 1.57
CA ASN A 163 7.94 1.54 2.57
C ASN A 163 8.19 0.10 3.07
N ILE A 164 9.44 -0.32 3.17
CA ILE A 164 9.84 -1.63 3.69
C ILE A 164 10.78 -1.45 4.87
N ARG A 165 10.84 -2.47 5.73
CA ARG A 165 11.67 -2.40 6.93
C ARG A 165 13.15 -2.35 6.56
N LYS A 166 13.94 -1.63 7.34
CA LYS A 166 15.40 -1.50 7.17
C LYS A 166 16.17 -2.83 7.22
N ASP A 167 15.58 -3.85 7.85
CA ASP A 167 16.12 -5.20 8.01
C ASP A 167 15.62 -6.18 6.92
N THR A 168 14.87 -5.68 5.93
CA THR A 168 14.49 -6.46 4.75
C THR A 168 15.74 -7.03 4.09
N ALA A 169 15.75 -8.34 3.83
CA ALA A 169 16.90 -9.00 3.23
C ALA A 169 17.01 -8.63 1.75
N LEU A 170 18.14 -8.02 1.38
CA LEU A 170 18.50 -7.63 0.02
C LEU A 170 19.61 -8.53 -0.51
N PHE A 171 19.53 -8.92 -1.77
CA PHE A 171 20.46 -9.85 -2.40
C PHE A 171 20.87 -9.36 -3.79
N GLU A 172 22.16 -9.52 -4.10
CA GLU A 172 22.68 -9.38 -5.46
C GLU A 172 22.12 -10.48 -6.38
N PHE A 173 22.34 -10.33 -7.68
CA PHE A 173 22.03 -11.38 -8.65
C PHE A 173 22.93 -12.60 -8.45
N PRO A 174 22.40 -13.82 -8.63
CA PRO A 174 23.20 -15.03 -8.47
C PRO A 174 24.23 -15.16 -9.60
N GLU A 175 25.48 -15.44 -9.26
CA GLU A 175 26.52 -15.74 -10.24
C GLU A 175 26.38 -17.15 -10.83
N LYS A 176 26.60 -17.28 -12.15
CA LYS A 176 26.63 -18.58 -12.83
C LYS A 176 27.98 -19.25 -12.56
N THR A 177 28.00 -20.23 -11.67
CA THR A 177 29.24 -20.91 -11.25
C THR A 177 29.66 -22.08 -12.14
N GLY A 178 28.86 -22.48 -13.14
CA GLY A 178 29.13 -23.62 -14.03
C GLY A 178 29.13 -25.00 -13.34
N LYS A 179 28.86 -25.07 -12.03
CA LYS A 179 28.85 -26.32 -11.25
C LYS A 179 27.55 -27.11 -11.48
N ARG A 180 27.65 -28.44 -11.45
CA ARG A 180 26.49 -29.34 -11.56
C ARG A 180 25.55 -29.14 -10.36
N GLY A 181 24.26 -28.88 -10.62
CA GLY A 181 23.22 -28.68 -9.60
C GLY A 181 22.23 -27.57 -9.95
N ARG A 182 21.21 -27.36 -9.10
CA ARG A 182 20.27 -26.24 -9.26
C ARG A 182 20.99 -24.91 -8.98
N PRO A 183 20.94 -23.92 -9.89
CA PRO A 183 21.52 -22.60 -9.64
C PRO A 183 20.95 -21.95 -8.38
N ARG A 184 21.76 -21.13 -7.71
CA ARG A 184 21.30 -20.33 -6.55
C ARG A 184 20.22 -19.36 -7.01
N LYS A 185 19.20 -19.19 -6.16
CA LYS A 185 18.14 -18.19 -6.38
C LYS A 185 18.61 -16.77 -6.04
N TYR A 186 19.51 -16.64 -5.07
CA TYR A 186 19.98 -15.37 -4.54
C TYR A 186 21.51 -15.30 -4.58
N GLY A 187 22.04 -14.12 -4.91
CA GLY A 187 23.47 -13.81 -4.79
C GLY A 187 23.85 -13.48 -3.34
N LYS A 188 24.90 -12.68 -3.18
CA LYS A 188 25.37 -12.25 -1.85
C LYS A 188 24.32 -11.34 -1.19
N LYS A 189 24.09 -11.54 0.11
CA LYS A 189 23.27 -10.62 0.91
C LYS A 189 24.04 -9.34 1.18
N PHE A 190 23.40 -8.19 1.03
CA PHE A 190 23.98 -6.87 1.34
C PHE A 190 23.05 -6.04 2.24
N SER A 191 23.60 -4.99 2.83
CA SER A 191 22.89 -4.09 3.75
C SER A 191 22.24 -2.93 2.99
N CYS A 192 21.13 -2.40 3.51
CA CYS A 192 20.56 -1.17 2.97
C CYS A 192 21.54 0.02 3.04
N THR A 193 22.55 -0.02 3.92
CA THR A 193 23.61 0.98 4.00
C THR A 193 24.55 0.99 2.80
N ASP A 194 24.61 -0.12 2.05
CA ASP A 194 25.50 -0.30 0.91
C ASP A 194 24.92 0.32 -0.37
N ILE A 195 23.65 0.74 -0.34
CA ILE A 195 23.02 1.51 -1.40
C ILE A 195 23.57 2.93 -1.35
N ALA A 196 24.40 3.28 -2.34
CA ALA A 196 24.97 4.61 -2.51
C ALA A 196 23.90 5.64 -2.87
N PHE A 197 24.02 6.85 -2.33
CA PHE A 197 23.18 7.97 -2.73
C PHE A 197 23.67 8.53 -4.06
N SER A 198 22.75 8.73 -5.01
CA SER A 198 23.00 9.28 -6.34
C SER A 198 22.42 10.67 -6.51
N ASP A 199 21.34 10.98 -5.78
CA ASP A 199 20.56 12.20 -5.95
C ASP A 199 20.34 12.92 -4.62
N SER A 200 20.25 14.25 -4.67
CA SER A 200 19.95 15.08 -3.50
C SER A 200 19.24 16.36 -3.90
N ASP A 201 18.28 16.79 -3.09
CA ASP A 201 17.59 18.09 -3.21
C ASP A 201 18.06 19.10 -2.13
N GLY A 202 19.15 18.80 -1.44
CA GLY A 202 19.66 19.56 -0.29
C GLY A 202 18.99 19.20 1.05
N THR A 203 17.79 18.62 1.04
CA THR A 203 17.07 18.19 2.24
C THR A 203 17.12 16.66 2.43
N TYR A 204 17.01 15.94 1.32
CA TYR A 204 17.01 14.50 1.24
C TYR A 204 18.12 14.02 0.30
N GLU A 205 18.68 12.87 0.65
CA GLU A 205 19.59 12.08 -0.17
C GLU A 205 18.86 10.80 -0.59
N VAL A 206 18.90 10.46 -1.87
CA VAL A 206 18.23 9.30 -2.45
C VAL A 206 19.23 8.43 -3.21
N GLY A 207 19.13 7.13 -2.99
CA GLY A 207 19.92 6.12 -3.66
C GLY A 207 19.02 4.97 -4.10
N MET A 208 19.26 4.42 -5.28
CA MET A 208 18.44 3.34 -5.83
C MET A 208 19.32 2.17 -6.28
N THR A 209 18.82 0.96 -6.10
CA THR A 209 19.44 -0.25 -6.62
C THR A 209 18.40 -1.22 -7.14
N TYR A 210 18.76 -2.00 -8.16
CA TYR A 210 17.94 -3.07 -8.69
C TYR A 210 18.45 -4.41 -8.14
N CYS A 211 17.65 -5.10 -7.33
CA CYS A 211 18.11 -6.26 -6.58
C CYS A 211 17.01 -7.29 -6.30
N LEU A 212 17.39 -8.43 -5.71
CA LEU A 212 16.47 -9.48 -5.29
C LEU A 212 16.09 -9.34 -3.82
N THR A 213 14.86 -9.71 -3.48
CA THR A 213 14.36 -9.74 -2.09
C THR A 213 13.63 -11.05 -1.80
N HIS A 214 13.20 -11.24 -0.55
CA HIS A 214 12.24 -12.31 -0.22
C HIS A 214 10.78 -11.91 -0.47
N LEU A 215 10.50 -10.62 -0.71
CA LEU A 215 9.13 -10.13 -0.89
C LEU A 215 8.59 -10.49 -2.28
N PHE A 216 9.43 -10.37 -3.31
CA PHE A 216 9.10 -10.70 -4.69
C PHE A 216 10.06 -11.75 -5.27
N SER A 217 9.57 -12.55 -6.21
CA SER A 217 10.38 -13.54 -6.93
C SER A 217 11.19 -12.93 -8.07
N LEU A 218 10.68 -11.84 -8.64
CA LEU A 218 11.37 -11.03 -9.63
C LEU A 218 12.21 -9.97 -8.93
N PRO A 219 13.27 -9.48 -9.59
CA PRO A 219 14.05 -8.37 -9.06
C PRO A 219 13.22 -7.09 -9.07
N VAL A 220 13.53 -6.20 -8.14
CA VAL A 220 12.77 -5.00 -7.82
C VAL A 220 13.71 -3.83 -7.62
N TYR A 221 13.19 -2.63 -7.81
CA TYR A 221 13.89 -1.44 -7.36
C TYR A 221 13.75 -1.30 -5.86
N VAL A 222 14.87 -1.01 -5.20
CA VAL A 222 14.92 -0.65 -3.80
C VAL A 222 15.50 0.75 -3.69
N VAL A 223 14.73 1.64 -3.09
CA VAL A 223 15.07 3.05 -2.94
C VAL A 223 15.37 3.34 -1.47
N ARG A 224 16.55 3.85 -1.20
CA ARG A 224 16.95 4.34 0.12
C ARG A 224 16.84 5.85 0.13
N THR A 225 16.11 6.38 1.10
CA THR A 225 15.97 7.83 1.31
C THR A 225 16.43 8.19 2.70
N LYS A 226 17.26 9.23 2.83
CA LYS A 226 17.74 9.75 4.11
C LYS A 226 17.57 11.25 4.14
N LYS A 227 17.17 11.80 5.28
CA LYS A 227 17.24 13.25 5.52
C LYS A 227 18.68 13.62 5.86
N SER A 228 19.23 14.64 5.21
CA SER A 228 20.67 14.95 5.26
C SER A 228 21.22 15.11 6.68
N ASP A 229 20.41 15.66 7.59
CA ASP A 229 20.75 15.99 8.99
C ASP A 229 20.49 14.87 10.01
N GLN A 230 19.87 13.74 9.61
CA GLN A 230 19.43 12.70 10.55
C GLN A 230 20.18 11.38 10.41
N LYS A 231 20.40 10.72 11.56
CA LYS A 231 20.83 9.33 11.61
C LYS A 231 19.64 8.41 11.35
N GLY A 232 19.53 7.92 10.11
CA GLY A 232 18.52 6.95 9.71
C GLY A 232 17.94 7.28 8.36
N GLY A 233 17.50 6.24 7.65
CA GLY A 233 16.81 6.38 6.37
C GLY A 233 15.59 5.48 6.30
N ARG A 234 14.72 5.77 5.33
CA ARG A 234 13.62 4.90 4.93
C ARG A 234 14.07 4.07 3.73
N LEU A 235 13.48 2.90 3.61
CA LEU A 235 13.71 2.00 2.48
C LEU A 235 12.36 1.80 1.81
N PHE A 236 12.31 1.89 0.49
CA PHE A 236 11.12 1.65 -0.30
C PHE A 236 11.41 0.55 -1.30
N ILE A 237 10.38 -0.21 -1.64
CA ILE A 237 10.40 -1.18 -2.73
C ILE A 237 9.51 -0.66 -3.84
N SER A 238 9.92 -0.85 -5.09
CA SER A 238 9.10 -0.63 -6.28
C SER A 238 9.20 -1.84 -7.21
N THR A 239 8.05 -2.37 -7.63
CA THR A 239 7.98 -3.42 -8.66
C THR A 239 7.84 -2.85 -10.07
N ILE A 240 7.72 -1.53 -10.20
CA ILE A 240 7.54 -0.88 -11.49
C ILE A 240 8.74 -1.18 -12.38
N ASP A 241 8.45 -1.63 -13.59
CA ASP A 241 9.47 -1.87 -14.60
C ASP A 241 10.04 -0.53 -15.09
N SER A 242 11.35 -0.43 -15.23
CA SER A 242 12.01 0.76 -15.77
C SER A 242 11.58 1.09 -17.20
N GLU A 243 11.11 0.11 -17.96
CA GLU A 243 10.54 0.35 -19.30
C GLU A 243 9.12 0.96 -19.26
N LYS A 244 8.50 1.00 -18.06
CA LYS A 244 7.17 1.58 -17.81
C LYS A 244 7.23 2.94 -17.07
N LEU A 245 8.43 3.45 -16.79
CA LEU A 245 8.69 4.79 -16.22
C LEU A 245 9.08 5.76 -17.34
#